data_AF-A0A377AWB2-F1
#
_entry.id   AF-A0A377AWB2-F1
#
_cell.length_a   1.000
_cell.length_b   1.000
_cell.length_c   1.000
_cell.angle_alpha   90.00
_cell.angle_beta   90.00
_cell.angle_gamma   90.00
#
_symmetry.space_group_name_H-M   'P 1'
#
loop_
_entity.id
_entity.type
_entity.pdbx_description
1 polymer ?
#
loop_
_entity_poly.entity_id
_entity_poly.type
_entity_poly.pdbx_seq_one_letter_code
_entity_poly.pdbx_strand_id
1 'polypeptide(L)'
;MACVLLLKCVAGKNIRRRGEDISAGAVVFPAGTRLTTAELPVIASLGIAEVPVIRKVRVALFSTGDELQLPGQPLGDGQIYDTNRLAVHLMLEQLGCEVINLGIIPRRSPCPARRIY
;
A
#
# COMPACT_ATOMS: atom_id res chain seq x y z
N MET A 1 -43.07 -0.68 -44.39
CA MET A 1 -43.47 -0.83 -42.97
C MET A 1 -42.43 -0.12 -42.11
N ALA A 2 -42.78 1.02 -41.52
CA ALA A 2 -41.97 1.67 -40.49
C ALA A 2 -42.78 1.67 -39.20
N CYS A 3 -42.33 0.91 -38.20
CA CYS A 3 -42.95 0.90 -36.88
C CYS A 3 -42.37 2.09 -36.09
N VAL A 4 -43.18 3.12 -35.88
CA VAL A 4 -42.81 4.26 -35.04
C VAL A 4 -43.18 3.91 -33.59
N LEU A 5 -42.17 3.68 -32.75
CA LEU A 5 -42.36 3.51 -31.31
C LEU A 5 -42.49 4.89 -30.64
N LEU A 6 -43.71 5.24 -30.23
CA LEU A 6 -43.99 6.39 -29.37
C LEU A 6 -43.62 6.03 -27.92
N LEU A 7 -42.42 6.38 -27.49
CA LEU A 7 -42.00 6.27 -26.10
C LEU A 7 -42.62 7.42 -25.28
N LYS A 8 -43.46 7.08 -24.29
CA LYS A 8 -43.97 8.06 -23.31
C LYS A 8 -42.80 8.72 -22.57
N CYS A 9 -42.71 10.04 -22.70
CA CYS A 9 -41.80 10.86 -21.91
C CYS A 9 -42.45 11.18 -20.56
N VAL A 10 -41.85 10.71 -19.47
CA VAL A 10 -42.34 10.89 -18.10
C VAL A 10 -41.57 12.03 -17.46
N ALA A 11 -42.26 12.95 -16.77
CA ALA A 11 -41.60 14.04 -16.07
C ALA A 11 -40.57 13.49 -15.06
N GLY A 12 -39.34 14.00 -15.12
CA GLY A 12 -38.24 13.52 -14.27
C GLY A 12 -37.44 12.33 -14.85
N LYS A 13 -37.85 11.77 -16.00
CA LYS A 13 -37.08 10.71 -16.67
C LYS A 13 -35.79 11.30 -17.25
N ASN A 14 -34.65 10.63 -17.04
CA ASN A 14 -33.32 11.06 -17.49
C ASN A 14 -32.82 12.39 -16.88
N ILE A 15 -33.38 12.84 -15.74
CA ILE A 15 -32.88 14.00 -15.00
C ILE A 15 -32.00 13.54 -13.85
N ARG A 16 -30.74 14.00 -13.83
CA ARG A 16 -29.88 13.85 -12.66
C ARG A 16 -30.11 14.98 -11.67
N ARG A 17 -30.37 14.66 -10.40
CA ARG A 17 -30.62 15.66 -9.35
C ARG A 17 -29.31 16.07 -8.68
N ARG A 18 -29.28 17.29 -8.14
CA ARG A 18 -28.14 17.74 -7.32
C ARG A 18 -27.99 16.83 -6.11
N GLY A 19 -26.78 16.32 -5.88
CA GLY A 19 -26.48 15.44 -4.74
C GLY A 19 -27.03 14.02 -4.87
N GLU A 20 -27.46 13.62 -6.07
CA GLU A 20 -27.94 12.26 -6.39
C GLU A 20 -26.93 11.17 -6.04
N ASP A 21 -25.66 11.40 -6.35
CA ASP A 21 -24.59 10.43 -6.06
C ASP A 21 -24.01 10.64 -4.66
N ILE A 22 -23.67 11.88 -4.30
CA ILE A 22 -23.09 12.24 -3.01
C ILE A 22 -23.73 13.53 -2.51
N SER A 23 -24.36 13.45 -1.34
CA SER A 23 -24.90 14.61 -0.65
C SER A 23 -23.82 15.34 0.15
N ALA A 24 -23.91 16.68 0.20
CA ALA A 24 -22.98 17.49 0.98
C ALA A 24 -23.05 17.10 2.48
N GLY A 25 -21.88 16.99 3.10
CA GLY A 25 -21.75 16.59 4.52
C GLY A 25 -21.87 15.09 4.78
N ALA A 26 -22.17 14.27 3.77
CA ALA A 26 -22.12 12.82 3.91
C ALA A 26 -20.68 12.31 4.01
N VAL A 27 -20.48 11.24 4.77
CA VAL A 27 -19.20 10.53 4.81
C VAL A 27 -19.08 9.71 3.52
N VAL A 28 -18.14 10.09 2.65
CA VAL A 28 -17.89 9.40 1.38
C VAL A 28 -17.07 8.13 1.61
N PHE A 29 -16.01 8.22 2.43
CA PHE A 29 -15.20 7.09 2.86
C PHE A 29 -14.95 7.17 4.37
N PRO A 30 -15.13 6.07 5.12
CA PRO A 30 -14.81 6.05 6.54
C PRO A 30 -13.29 6.06 6.79
N ALA A 31 -12.88 6.45 8.00
CA ALA A 31 -11.50 6.31 8.42
C ALA A 31 -11.07 4.83 8.40
N GLY A 32 -9.84 4.56 7.94
CA GLY A 32 -9.33 3.20 7.76
C GLY A 32 -9.56 2.61 6.36
N THR A 33 -10.30 3.30 5.48
CA THR A 33 -10.38 2.91 4.07
C THR A 33 -9.00 2.97 3.42
N ARG A 34 -8.59 1.85 2.81
CA ARG A 34 -7.37 1.80 2.00
C ARG A 34 -7.64 2.51 0.66
N LEU A 35 -6.97 3.64 0.45
CA LEU A 35 -7.14 4.42 -0.77
C LEU A 35 -6.45 3.72 -1.96
N THR A 36 -7.23 3.45 -3.00
CA THR A 36 -6.76 2.89 -4.27
C THR A 36 -7.20 3.77 -5.45
N THR A 37 -7.02 3.28 -6.68
CA THR A 37 -7.47 3.97 -7.89
C THR A 37 -8.99 4.15 -7.96
N ALA A 38 -9.78 3.43 -7.15
CA ALA A 38 -11.22 3.60 -7.09
C ALA A 38 -11.62 4.83 -6.25
N GLU A 39 -10.97 5.04 -5.11
CA GLU A 39 -11.34 6.09 -4.15
C GLU A 39 -10.72 7.45 -4.49
N LEU A 40 -9.46 7.45 -4.95
CA LEU A 40 -8.70 8.69 -5.19
C LEU A 40 -9.38 9.65 -6.20
N PRO A 41 -9.94 9.18 -7.35
CA PRO A 41 -10.64 10.07 -8.28
C PRO A 41 -11.93 10.66 -7.70
N VAL A 42 -12.62 9.92 -6.82
CA VAL A 42 -13.81 10.41 -6.13
C VAL A 42 -13.44 11.52 -5.14
N ILE A 43 -12.34 11.37 -4.40
CA ILE A 43 -11.83 12.42 -3.52
C ILE A 43 -11.46 13.67 -4.33
N ALA A 44 -10.77 13.49 -5.46
CA ALA A 44 -10.38 14.58 -6.34
C ALA A 44 -11.59 15.30 -6.98
N SER A 45 -12.66 14.57 -7.36
CA SER A 45 -13.86 15.18 -7.94
C SER A 45 -14.65 16.04 -6.95
N LEU A 46 -14.44 15.82 -5.65
CA LEU A 46 -14.95 16.67 -4.57
C LEU A 46 -14.10 17.93 -4.33
N GLY A 47 -13.02 18.13 -5.09
CA GLY A 47 -12.12 19.28 -4.96
C GLY A 47 -11.12 19.18 -3.81
N ILE A 48 -10.92 18.00 -3.24
CA ILE A 48 -10.00 17.77 -2.11
C ILE A 48 -8.62 17.39 -2.66
N ALA A 49 -7.62 18.23 -2.41
CA ALA A 49 -6.25 18.02 -2.90
C ALA A 49 -5.43 17.06 -2.01
N GLU A 50 -5.65 17.10 -0.70
CA GLU A 50 -4.90 16.31 0.28
C GLU A 50 -5.85 15.70 1.32
N VAL A 51 -5.51 14.51 1.80
CA VAL A 51 -6.26 13.81 2.83
C VAL A 51 -5.34 13.31 3.94
N PRO A 52 -5.76 13.38 5.21
CA PRO A 52 -4.99 12.81 6.30
C PRO A 52 -4.94 11.28 6.17
N VAL A 53 -3.75 10.72 6.22
CA VAL A 53 -3.52 9.26 6.19
C VAL A 53 -2.73 8.81 7.41
N ILE A 54 -2.89 7.55 7.77
CA ILE A 54 -2.04 6.93 8.78
C ILE A 54 -0.63 6.78 8.20
N ARG A 55 0.40 7.10 8.99
CA ARG A 55 1.79 6.89 8.61
C ARG A 55 2.07 5.44 8.23
N LYS A 56 3.05 5.21 7.35
CA LYS A 56 3.53 3.87 7.03
C LYS A 56 4.01 3.14 8.29
N VAL A 57 3.81 1.83 8.33
CA VAL A 57 4.37 0.96 9.37
C VAL A 57 5.87 0.86 9.13
N ARG A 58 6.66 1.13 10.17
CA ARG A 58 8.13 1.06 10.13
C ARG A 58 8.58 -0.30 10.65
N VAL A 59 9.37 -1.03 9.88
CA VAL A 59 9.82 -2.39 10.22
C VAL A 59 11.33 -2.48 10.10
N ALA A 60 12.02 -2.80 11.20
CA ALA A 60 13.45 -3.10 11.18
C ALA A 60 13.68 -4.57 10.79
N LEU A 61 14.56 -4.81 9.82
CA LEU A 61 14.82 -6.14 9.27
C LEU A 61 16.31 -6.43 9.24
N PHE A 62 16.69 -7.60 9.75
CA PHE A 62 18.07 -8.09 9.73
C PHE A 62 18.10 -9.62 9.64
N SER A 63 19.22 -10.14 9.16
CA SER A 63 19.56 -11.56 9.23
C SER A 63 20.70 -11.76 10.22
N THR A 64 20.82 -12.96 10.78
CA THR A 64 21.94 -13.34 11.64
C THR A 64 22.39 -14.75 11.26
N GLY A 65 23.70 -14.95 11.23
CA GLY A 65 24.29 -16.21 10.81
C GLY A 65 25.68 -15.96 10.24
N ASP A 66 26.67 -16.66 10.75
CA ASP A 66 28.05 -16.58 10.25
C ASP A 66 28.19 -17.33 8.90
N GLU A 67 27.22 -18.20 8.61
CA GLU A 67 27.04 -18.89 7.34
C GLU A 67 26.48 -18.00 6.21
N LEU A 68 25.97 -16.80 6.53
CA LEU A 68 25.27 -15.96 5.56
C LEU A 68 26.22 -15.01 4.83
N GLN A 69 26.13 -15.01 3.50
CA GLN A 69 26.89 -14.15 2.60
C GLN A 69 25.96 -13.25 1.77
N LEU A 70 26.44 -12.05 1.40
CA LEU A 70 25.70 -11.17 0.50
C LEU A 70 25.79 -11.65 -0.96
N PRO A 71 24.69 -11.56 -1.74
CA PRO A 71 24.74 -11.81 -3.18
C PRO A 71 25.82 -10.97 -3.86
N GLY A 72 26.62 -11.58 -4.74
CA GLY A 72 27.72 -10.92 -5.45
C GLY A 72 29.09 -11.04 -4.78
N GLN A 73 29.18 -11.60 -3.58
CA GLN A 73 30.45 -11.97 -2.95
C GLN A 73 30.71 -13.48 -3.12
N PRO A 74 31.97 -13.92 -3.27
CA PRO A 74 32.27 -15.35 -3.34
C PRO A 74 31.86 -16.04 -2.04
N LEU A 75 31.35 -17.27 -2.15
CA LEU A 75 31.03 -18.11 -0.99
C LEU A 75 32.31 -18.75 -0.43
N GLY A 76 32.50 -18.64 0.88
CA GLY A 76 33.44 -19.47 1.63
C GLY A 76 32.90 -20.87 1.90
N ASP A 77 33.71 -21.70 2.55
CA ASP A 77 33.31 -23.07 2.90
C ASP A 77 32.12 -23.07 3.88
N GLY A 78 31.07 -23.82 3.53
CA GLY A 78 29.83 -23.89 4.30
C GLY A 78 28.95 -22.62 4.30
N GLN A 79 29.28 -21.59 3.51
CA GLN A 79 28.47 -20.38 3.40
C GLN A 79 27.34 -20.50 2.38
N ILE A 80 26.25 -19.78 2.63
CA ILE A 80 25.08 -19.67 1.75
C ILE A 80 24.66 -18.20 1.60
N TYR A 81 24.00 -17.86 0.49
CA TYR A 81 23.49 -16.51 0.29
C TYR A 81 22.25 -16.22 1.13
N ASP A 82 22.15 -14.99 1.66
CA ASP A 82 20.99 -14.52 2.42
C ASP A 82 19.80 -14.20 1.50
N THR A 83 18.90 -15.16 1.34
CA THR A 83 17.67 -15.04 0.52
C THR A 83 16.45 -14.61 1.34
N ASN A 84 16.37 -15.01 2.61
CA ASN A 84 15.22 -14.76 3.46
C ASN A 84 15.02 -13.26 3.72
N ARG A 85 16.10 -12.53 4.01
CA ARG A 85 16.01 -11.07 4.20
C ARG A 85 15.51 -10.38 2.96
N LEU A 86 15.98 -10.80 1.78
CA LEU A 86 15.53 -10.24 0.51
C LEU A 86 14.04 -10.52 0.30
N ALA A 87 13.60 -11.76 0.51
CA ALA A 87 12.20 -12.14 0.35
C ALA A 87 11.27 -11.32 1.28
N VAL A 88 11.62 -11.23 2.57
CA VAL A 88 10.83 -10.47 3.56
C VAL A 88 10.85 -8.97 3.24
N HIS A 89 11.99 -8.42 2.83
CA HIS A 89 12.10 -7.02 2.42
C HIS A 89 11.14 -6.68 1.28
N LEU A 90 11.13 -7.50 0.22
CA LEU A 90 10.25 -7.31 -0.94
C LEU A 90 8.77 -7.41 -0.55
N MET A 91 8.40 -8.36 0.31
CA MET A 91 7.02 -8.48 0.81
C MET A 91 6.59 -7.24 1.61
N LEU A 92 7.47 -6.72 2.47
CA LEU A 92 7.18 -5.52 3.27
C LEU A 92 7.04 -4.27 2.40
N GLU A 93 7.86 -4.12 1.36
CA GLU A 93 7.72 -3.02 0.40
C GLU A 93 6.39 -3.10 -0.37
N GLN A 94 5.99 -4.30 -0.80
CA GLN A 94 4.69 -4.51 -1.46
C GLN A 94 3.49 -4.20 -0.55
N LEU A 95 3.63 -4.44 0.75
CA LEU A 95 2.64 -4.06 1.76
C LEU A 95 2.63 -2.55 2.05
N GLY A 96 3.55 -1.77 1.49
CA GLY A 96 3.67 -0.33 1.68
C GLY A 96 4.33 0.05 3.01
N CYS A 97 5.05 -0.87 3.65
CA CYS A 97 5.83 -0.58 4.86
C CYS A 97 7.09 0.21 4.53
N GLU A 98 7.60 0.94 5.52
CA GLU A 98 8.93 1.55 5.49
C GLU A 98 9.91 0.57 6.15
N VAL A 99 10.83 0.01 5.36
CA VAL A 99 11.75 -1.02 5.84
C VAL A 99 13.11 -0.41 6.20
N ILE A 100 13.56 -0.65 7.43
CA ILE A 100 14.89 -0.29 7.91
C ILE A 100 15.75 -1.55 7.87
N ASN A 101 16.51 -1.72 6.79
CA ASN A 101 17.34 -2.91 6.57
C ASN A 101 18.70 -2.75 7.27
N LEU A 102 18.94 -3.53 8.32
CA LEU A 102 20.17 -3.48 9.13
C LEU A 102 21.25 -4.47 8.64
N GLY A 103 20.96 -5.23 7.58
CA GLY A 103 21.89 -6.20 6.97
C GLY A 103 22.04 -7.49 7.76
N ILE A 104 23.20 -8.15 7.59
CA ILE A 104 23.58 -9.36 8.32
C ILE A 104 24.32 -8.93 9.58
N ILE A 105 23.80 -9.30 10.74
CA ILE A 105 24.40 -9.03 12.04
C ILE A 105 25.17 -10.28 12.49
N PRO A 106 26.49 -10.17 12.76
CA PRO A 106 27.28 -11.30 13.26
C PRO A 106 26.78 -11.77 14.63
N ARG A 107 26.81 -13.09 14.89
CA ARG A 107 26.34 -13.67 16.15
C ARG A 107 27.03 -13.11 17.40
N ARG A 108 28.27 -12.65 17.27
CA ARG A 108 29.09 -12.13 18.36
C ARG A 108 28.83 -10.65 18.72
N SER A 109 27.90 -10.00 18.04
CA SER A 109 27.59 -8.58 18.26
C SER A 109 26.76 -8.38 19.53
N PRO A 110 26.98 -7.29 20.31
CA PRO A 110 26.10 -6.94 21.42
C PRO A 110 24.65 -6.71 20.92
N CYS A 111 23.67 -6.97 21.78
CA CYS A 111 22.24 -7.10 21.47
C CYS A 111 21.75 -6.27 20.25
N PRO A 112 21.15 -6.91 19.22
CA PRO A 112 20.71 -6.23 17.98
C PRO A 112 19.74 -5.06 18.24
N ALA A 113 19.02 -5.11 19.35
CA ALA A 113 18.05 -4.09 19.78
C ALA A 113 18.64 -2.68 19.88
N ARG A 114 19.94 -2.53 20.18
CA ARG A 114 20.59 -1.21 20.27
C ARG A 114 20.73 -0.48 18.93
N ARG A 115 20.56 -1.18 17.79
CA ARG A 115 20.69 -0.61 16.44
C ARG A 115 19.34 -0.21 15.83
N ILE A 116 18.24 -0.48 16.55
CA ILE A 116 16.86 -0.26 16.11
C ILE A 116 16.33 1.11 16.59
N TYR A 117 16.97 1.73 17.59
CA TYR A 117 16.60 3.01 18.19
C TYR A 117 17.56 4.13 17.79
#